data_AF-A0A1V5CHG4-F1
#
_entry.id   AF-A0A1V5CHG4-F1
#
_cell.length_a   1.000
_cell.length_b   1.000
_cell.length_c   1.000
_cell.angle_alpha   90.00
_cell.angle_beta   90.00
_cell.angle_gamma   90.00
#
_symmetry.space_group_name_H-M   'P 1'
#
loop_
_entity.id
_entity.type
_entity.pdbx_description
1 polymer ?
#
loop_
_entity_poly.entity_id
_entity_poly.type
_entity_poly.pdbx_seq_one_letter_code
_entity_poly.pdbx_strand_id
1 'polypeptide(L)' 'MQKKVVLINNSGEKDVRALAESLKASGFAFETIELSKGEPLPRSLEDLSGLLILGGPITVYDQDTAPFLKVYFNA' A
#
# COMPACT_ATOMS: atom_id res chain seq x y z
N MET A 1 -5.63 5.32 -21.09
CA MET A 1 -5.85 5.05 -19.66
C MET A 1 -4.64 5.54 -18.89
N GLN A 2 -4.82 6.24 -17.77
CA GLN A 2 -3.72 6.71 -16.93
C GLN A 2 -3.16 5.50 -16.16
N LYS A 3 -1.84 5.28 -16.22
CA LYS A 3 -1.22 4.13 -15.53
C LYS A 3 -1.16 4.42 -14.03
N LYS A 4 -2.01 3.81 -13.22
CA LYS A 4 -2.08 4.06 -11.77
C LYS A 4 -1.38 2.96 -10.98
N VAL A 5 -0.48 3.34 -10.07
CA VAL A 5 0.12 2.44 -9.09
C VAL A 5 -0.38 2.84 -7.71
N VAL A 6 -0.80 1.84 -6.93
CA VAL A 6 -1.14 2.01 -5.51
C VAL A 6 -0.01 1.48 -4.66
N LEU A 7 0.38 2.25 -3.65
CA LEU A 7 1.37 1.87 -2.67
C LEU A 7 0.69 1.70 -1.31
N ILE A 8 0.88 0.55 -0.69
CA ILE A 8 0.36 0.21 0.63
C ILE A 8 1.51 0.35 1.64
N ASN A 9 1.36 1.28 2.59
CA ASN A 9 2.30 1.47 3.68
C ASN A 9 1.75 0.86 4.97
N ASN A 10 2.53 -0.06 5.55
CA ASN A 10 2.19 -0.85 6.73
C ASN A 10 2.68 -0.18 8.03
N SER A 11 2.78 1.15 8.08
CA SER A 11 3.40 1.95 9.17
C SER A 11 4.93 1.92 9.25
N GLY A 12 5.59 1.28 8.28
CA GLY A 12 7.02 0.97 8.37
C GLY A 12 7.93 1.99 7.71
N GLU A 13 7.58 2.37 6.49
CA GLU A 13 8.39 3.30 5.70
C GLU A 13 7.93 4.73 5.98
N LYS A 14 8.88 5.61 6.32
CA LYS A 14 8.56 7.01 6.67
C LYS A 14 8.75 7.95 5.50
N ASP A 15 9.50 7.53 4.48
CA ASP A 15 9.74 8.35 3.30
C ASP A 15 9.60 7.56 1.99
N VAL A 16 8.49 7.79 1.30
CA VAL A 16 8.20 7.22 -0.03
C VAL A 16 8.47 8.22 -1.16
N ARG A 17 9.06 9.38 -0.87
CA ARG A 17 9.21 10.49 -1.83
C ARG A 17 10.02 10.09 -3.05
N ALA A 18 11.19 9.47 -2.86
CA ALA A 18 12.06 9.06 -3.95
C ALA A 18 11.37 8.06 -4.91
N LEU A 19 10.56 7.15 -4.34
CA LEU A 19 9.76 6.20 -5.11
C LEU A 19 8.63 6.91 -5.87
N ALA A 20 7.91 7.83 -5.21
CA ALA A 20 6.85 8.62 -5.83
C ALA A 20 7.38 9.49 -6.98
N GLU A 21 8.53 10.13 -6.80
CA GLU A 21 9.20 10.91 -7.84
C GLU A 21 9.62 10.04 -9.03
N SER A 22 10.17 8.85 -8.76
CA SER A 22 10.57 7.89 -9.79
C SER A 22 9.38 7.36 -10.60
N LEU A 23 8.27 7.04 -9.92
CA LEU A 23 7.02 6.61 -10.56
C LEU A 23 6.41 7.72 -11.42
N LYS A 24 6.40 8.96 -10.90
CA LYS A 24 5.92 10.14 -11.62
C LYS A 24 6.78 10.43 -12.85
N ALA A 25 8.10 10.34 -12.74
CA ALA A 25 9.03 10.49 -13.87
C ALA A 25 8.80 9.44 -14.96
N SER A 26 8.32 8.25 -14.58
CA SER A 26 7.96 7.15 -15.48
C SER A 26 6.53 7.25 -16.04
N GLY A 27 5.79 8.34 -15.74
CA GLY A 27 4.44 8.58 -16.25
C GLY A 27 3.33 7.83 -15.52
N PHE A 28 3.61 7.28 -14.33
CA PHE A 28 2.58 6.66 -13.49
C PHE A 28 1.92 7.70 -12.58
N ALA A 29 0.59 7.61 -12.48
CA ALA A 29 -0.14 8.17 -11.35
C ALA A 29 0.12 7.31 -10.11
N PHE A 30 0.16 7.96 -8.96
CA PHE A 30 0.57 7.36 -7.70
C PHE A 30 -0.42 7.72 -6.60
N GLU A 31 -0.78 6.73 -5.79
CA GLU A 31 -1.58 6.87 -4.57
C GLU A 31 -0.91 6.07 -3.45
N THR A 32 -0.74 6.69 -2.29
CA THR A 32 -0.32 6.00 -1.07
C THR A 32 -1.54 5.73 -0.21
N ILE A 33 -1.63 4.51 0.31
CA ILE A 33 -2.58 4.08 1.33
C ILE A 33 -1.80 3.80 2.62
N GLU A 34 -2.08 4.58 3.65
CA GLU A 34 -1.53 4.41 5.00
C GLU A 34 -2.43 3.52 5.85
N LEU A 35 -2.17 2.21 5.88
CA LEU A 35 -3.02 1.24 6.60
C LEU A 35 -3.12 1.56 8.09
N SER A 36 -2.02 2.03 8.69
CA SER A 36 -1.99 2.41 10.11
C SER A 36 -2.92 3.57 10.46
N LYS A 37 -3.35 4.36 9.46
CA LYS A 37 -4.32 5.45 9.63
C LYS A 37 -5.76 5.01 9.33
N GLY A 38 -5.98 3.73 9.00
CA GLY A 38 -7.28 3.19 8.63
C GLY A 38 -7.75 3.61 7.23
N GLU A 39 -6.82 4.03 6.36
CA GLU A 39 -7.16 4.33 4.97
C GLU A 39 -7.65 3.06 4.24
N PRO A 40 -8.71 3.15 3.43
CA PRO A 40 -9.33 1.97 2.84
C PRO A 40 -8.46 1.38 1.73
N LEU A 41 -8.37 0.04 1.70
CA LEU A 41 -7.83 -0.69 0.55
C LEU A 41 -8.71 -0.50 -0.70
N PRO A 42 -8.13 -0.56 -1.91
CA PRO A 42 -8.90 -0.50 -3.14
C PRO A 42 -9.86 -1.69 -3.20
N ARG A 43 -11.12 -1.42 -3.58
CA ARG A 43 -12.16 -2.46 -3.70
C ARG A 43 -11.95 -3.40 -4.90
N SER A 44 -11.16 -2.97 -5.87
CA SER A 44 -10.82 -3.71 -7.09
C SER A 44 -9.41 -3.35 -7.53
N LEU A 45 -8.75 -4.29 -8.23
CA LEU A 45 -7.43 -4.10 -8.83
C LEU A 45 -7.49 -3.89 -10.35
N GLU A 46 -8.68 -3.96 -10.96
CA GLU A 46 -8.86 -3.96 -12.43
C GLU A 46 -8.25 -2.75 -13.14
N ASP A 47 -8.29 -1.57 -12.51
CA ASP A 47 -7.77 -0.31 -13.06
C ASP A 47 -6.34 0.01 -12.61
N LEU A 48 -5.69 -0.87 -11.85
CA LEU A 48 -4.35 -0.65 -11.35
C LEU A 48 -3.31 -1.25 -12.30
N SER A 49 -2.36 -0.42 -12.68
CA SER A 49 -1.15 -0.85 -13.40
C SER A 49 -0.14 -1.54 -12.48
N GLY A 50 -0.28 -1.39 -11.16
CA GLY A 50 0.58 -2.06 -10.19
C GLY A 50 0.14 -1.81 -8.75
N LEU A 51 0.56 -2.74 -7.88
CA LEU A 51 0.42 -2.67 -6.44
C LEU A 51 1.80 -2.85 -5.79
N LEU A 52 2.20 -1.91 -4.95
CA LEU A 52 3.45 -1.95 -4.19
C LEU A 52 3.10 -2.08 -2.70
N ILE A 53 3.52 -3.15 -2.05
CA ILE A 53 3.35 -3.33 -0.61
C ILE A 53 4.70 -3.09 0.05
N LEU A 54 4.79 -2.05 0.89
CA LEU A 54 6.03 -1.73 1.56
C LEU A 54 6.30 -2.64 2.74
N GLY A 55 7.59 -2.85 3.00
CA GLY A 55 8.03 -3.50 4.23
C GLY A 55 7.68 -2.66 5.46
N GLY A 56 7.80 -3.29 6.62
CA GLY A 56 7.66 -2.61 7.89
C GLY A 56 8.19 -3.46 9.03
N PRO A 57 8.27 -2.89 10.24
CA PRO A 57 8.83 -3.59 11.41
C PRO A 57 7.87 -4.66 11.97
N ILE A 58 6.65 -4.74 11.45
CA ILE A 58 5.58 -5.59 11.97
C ILE A 58 5.54 -6.89 11.18
N THR A 59 5.54 -8.03 11.88
CA THR A 59 5.33 -9.33 11.24
C THR A 59 3.85 -9.57 10.96
N VAL A 60 3.56 -10.32 9.89
CA VAL A 60 2.19 -10.69 9.48
C VAL A 60 1.42 -11.49 10.54
N TYR A 61 2.11 -12.03 11.54
CA TYR A 61 1.54 -12.79 12.65
C TYR A 61 1.11 -11.92 13.83
N ASP A 62 1.57 -10.67 13.93
CA ASP A 62 1.30 -9.75 15.05
C ASP A 62 -0.06 -9.04 14.89
N GLN A 63 -1.12 -9.78 14.58
CA GLN A 63 -2.42 -9.20 14.23
C GLN A 63 -3.15 -8.57 15.43
N ASP A 64 -2.82 -8.99 16.65
CA ASP A 64 -3.39 -8.42 17.88
C ASP A 64 -2.89 -6.99 18.15
N THR A 65 -1.65 -6.70 17.77
CA THR A 65 -1.01 -5.39 17.97
C THR A 65 -1.08 -4.51 16.72
N ALA A 66 -1.31 -5.11 15.55
CA ALA A 66 -1.49 -4.43 14.27
C ALA A 66 -2.80 -4.85 13.57
N PRO A 67 -3.97 -4.40 14.05
CA PRO A 67 -5.27 -4.80 13.53
C PRO A 67 -5.48 -4.44 12.05
N PHE A 68 -4.71 -3.49 11.52
CA PHE A 68 -4.72 -3.11 10.10
C PHE A 68 -4.04 -4.13 9.17
N LEU A 69 -3.32 -5.12 9.72
CA LEU A 69 -2.74 -6.25 8.97
C LEU A 69 -3.57 -7.54 9.09
N LYS A 70 -4.78 -7.45 9.66
CA LYS A 70 -5.61 -8.63 9.92
C LYS A 70 -5.92 -9.37 8.63
N VAL A 71 -5.59 -10.66 8.61
CA VAL A 71 -5.89 -11.55 7.49
C VAL A 71 -7.26 -12.17 7.73
N TYR A 72 -8.20 -11.92 6.82
CA TYR A 72 -9.50 -12.58 6.82
C TYR A 72 -9.40 -13.84 5.97
N PHE A 73 -9.41 -15.00 6.62
CA PHE A 73 -9.63 -16.26 5.91
C PHE A 73 -11.11 -16.33 5.56
N ASN A 74 -11.43 -16.41 4.27
CA ASN A 74 -12.76 -16.84 3.86
C ASN A 74 -12.88 -18.32 4.24
N ALA A 75 -13.71 -18.60 5.23
CA ALA A 75 -14.14 -19.95 5.60
C ALA A 75 -15.16 -20.48 4.59
#